data_AF-K1TRK4-F1
#
_entry.id   AF-K1TRK4-F1
#
_cell.length_a   1.000
_cell.length_b   1.000
_cell.length_c   1.000
_cell.angle_alpha   90.00
_cell.angle_beta   90.00
_cell.angle_gamma   90.00
#
_symmetry.space_group_name_H-M   'P 1'
#
loop_
_entity.id
_entity.type
_entity.pdbx_description
1 polymer ?
#
loop_
_entity_poly.entity_id
_entity_poly.type
_entity_poly.pdbx_seq_one_letter_code
_entity_poly.pdbx_strand_id
1 'polypeptide(L)'
;MTDIFLTRSDDILITDPEGEYYPLVEHLDGQVVKISTNSPHHINPLDINLIDDMEGENPISTKSDFIISLCELVVADKYGLTSEERSAIDKCTRRLYNDYLMNNPTKDNMPTLADLNKEFTAPDVINVLSRVHNSLEMYVTGSHNVFSYRTNIDISNRLVCFDIKELGSQLKKIA
;
A
#
# COMPACT_ATOMS: atom_id res chain seq x y z
N MET A 1 -10.39 -24.18 -7.20
CA MET A 1 -9.16 -23.53 -7.71
C MET A 1 -8.46 -24.39 -8.75
N THR A 2 -8.01 -25.60 -8.40
CA THR A 2 -7.29 -26.52 -9.33
C THR A 2 -8.07 -26.83 -10.60
N ASP A 3 -9.38 -27.04 -10.50
CA ASP A 3 -10.25 -27.25 -11.67
C ASP A 3 -10.26 -26.04 -12.62
N ILE A 4 -10.36 -24.82 -12.09
CA ILE A 4 -10.31 -23.57 -12.87
C ILE A 4 -8.92 -23.41 -13.52
N PHE A 5 -7.85 -23.68 -12.79
CA PHE A 5 -6.49 -23.62 -13.31
C PHE A 5 -6.28 -24.56 -14.49
N LEU A 6 -6.78 -25.80 -14.38
CA LEU A 6 -6.59 -26.86 -15.39
C LEU A 6 -7.54 -26.76 -16.59
N THR A 7 -8.75 -26.21 -16.41
CA THR A 7 -9.79 -26.22 -17.45
C THR A 7 -9.99 -24.89 -18.15
N ARG A 8 -9.55 -23.79 -17.55
CA ARG A 8 -9.72 -22.43 -18.06
C ARG A 8 -8.38 -21.73 -18.19
N SER A 9 -8.37 -20.54 -18.78
CA SER A 9 -7.20 -19.67 -18.96
C SER A 9 -7.28 -18.39 -18.13
N ASP A 10 -8.14 -18.35 -17.09
CA ASP A 10 -8.31 -17.15 -16.26
C ASP A 10 -7.12 -16.94 -15.33
N ASP A 11 -6.83 -15.68 -15.01
CA ASP A 11 -5.85 -15.31 -13.98
C ASP A 11 -6.40 -15.59 -12.58
N ILE A 12 -5.54 -16.12 -11.71
CA ILE A 12 -5.87 -16.55 -10.34
C ILE A 12 -4.94 -15.83 -9.38
N LEU A 13 -5.52 -14.95 -8.57
CA LEU A 13 -4.85 -14.25 -7.49
C LEU A 13 -5.31 -14.82 -6.14
N ILE A 14 -4.37 -15.20 -5.29
CA ILE A 14 -4.62 -15.78 -3.96
C ILE A 14 -4.00 -14.87 -2.91
N THR A 15 -4.77 -14.49 -1.91
CA THR A 15 -4.25 -13.88 -0.68
C THR A 15 -4.15 -14.96 0.38
N ASP A 16 -2.94 -15.30 0.82
CA ASP A 16 -2.66 -16.44 1.69
C ASP A 16 -2.15 -15.97 3.08
N PRO A 17 -3.06 -15.64 4.01
CA PRO A 17 -2.69 -15.16 5.34
C PRO A 17 -2.14 -16.25 6.28
N GLU A 18 -2.39 -17.51 5.96
CA GLU A 18 -2.01 -18.69 6.75
C GLU A 18 -0.82 -19.46 6.15
N GLY A 19 -0.48 -19.20 4.89
CA GLY A 19 0.57 -19.88 4.15
C GLY A 19 0.18 -21.32 3.76
N GLU A 20 -1.09 -21.56 3.45
CA GLU A 20 -1.62 -22.89 3.11
C GLU A 20 -1.59 -23.17 1.60
N TYR A 21 -1.62 -22.10 0.79
CA TYR A 21 -1.77 -22.18 -0.67
C TYR A 21 -0.44 -22.04 -1.40
N TYR A 22 0.57 -21.38 -0.80
CA TYR A 22 1.90 -21.25 -1.44
C TYR A 22 2.50 -22.59 -1.91
N PRO A 23 2.41 -23.73 -1.17
CA PRO A 23 3.00 -24.97 -1.65
C PRO A 23 2.30 -25.45 -2.92
N LEU A 24 0.97 -25.37 -2.98
CA LEU A 24 0.20 -25.77 -4.15
C LEU A 24 0.53 -24.88 -5.37
N VAL A 25 0.72 -23.59 -5.13
CA VAL A 25 1.05 -22.62 -6.18
C VAL A 25 2.43 -22.90 -6.76
N GLU A 26 3.43 -23.19 -5.92
CA GLU A 26 4.76 -23.62 -6.38
C GLU A 26 4.70 -24.91 -7.21
N HIS A 27 3.87 -25.88 -6.81
CA HIS A 27 3.71 -27.13 -7.56
C HIS A 27 2.99 -26.96 -8.90
N LEU A 28 2.28 -25.85 -9.11
CA LEU A 28 1.60 -25.52 -10.36
C LEU A 28 2.40 -24.52 -11.22
N ASP A 29 3.69 -24.34 -10.93
CA ASP A 29 4.58 -23.35 -11.58
C ASP A 29 4.02 -21.90 -11.49
N GLY A 30 3.20 -21.65 -10.47
CA GLY A 30 2.72 -20.31 -10.14
C GLY A 30 3.77 -19.49 -9.39
N GLN A 31 3.49 -18.21 -9.25
CA GLN A 31 4.35 -17.26 -8.56
C GLN A 31 3.91 -17.08 -7.11
N VAL A 32 4.85 -17.20 -6.17
CA VAL A 32 4.63 -16.82 -4.77
C VAL A 32 5.31 -15.47 -4.52
N VAL A 33 4.52 -14.49 -4.11
CA VAL A 33 4.95 -13.16 -3.70
C VAL A 33 4.86 -13.09 -2.18
N LYS A 34 6.00 -13.26 -1.52
CA LYS A 34 6.06 -13.19 -0.06
C LYS A 34 6.10 -11.74 0.41
N ILE A 35 5.16 -11.29 1.22
CA ILE A 35 5.15 -9.92 1.78
C ILE A 35 5.50 -9.99 3.26
N SER A 36 6.74 -9.62 3.59
CA SER A 36 7.22 -9.55 4.97
C SER A 36 8.35 -8.53 5.11
N THR A 37 8.73 -8.19 6.34
CA THR A 37 9.83 -7.24 6.63
C THR A 37 11.20 -7.71 6.14
N ASN A 38 11.39 -9.01 5.95
CA ASN A 38 12.64 -9.60 5.46
C ASN A 38 12.54 -10.03 3.99
N SER A 39 11.38 -9.84 3.35
CA SER A 39 11.19 -10.20 1.96
C SER A 39 11.77 -9.11 1.05
N PRO A 40 12.37 -9.48 -0.10
CA PRO A 40 12.73 -8.50 -1.12
C PRO A 40 11.50 -7.91 -1.82
N HIS A 41 10.29 -8.46 -1.63
CA HIS A 41 9.07 -7.99 -2.28
C HIS A 41 8.38 -6.90 -1.46
N HIS A 42 8.08 -5.79 -2.11
CA HIS A 42 7.42 -4.64 -1.52
C HIS A 42 6.23 -4.20 -2.37
N ILE A 43 5.17 -3.78 -1.70
CA ILE A 43 4.01 -3.13 -2.30
C ILE A 43 3.93 -1.73 -1.73
N ASN A 44 3.82 -0.73 -2.60
CA ASN A 44 3.63 0.66 -2.20
C ASN A 44 2.14 1.00 -2.17
N PRO A 45 1.54 1.36 -1.02
CA PRO A 45 0.12 1.74 -0.96
C PRO A 45 -0.20 3.02 -1.76
N LEU A 46 0.81 3.88 -1.98
CA LEU A 46 0.72 5.09 -2.80
C LEU A 46 0.96 4.84 -4.30
N ASP A 47 1.15 3.60 -4.73
CA ASP A 47 1.26 3.29 -6.16
C ASP A 47 -0.08 3.55 -6.87
N ILE A 48 -0.03 4.20 -8.04
CA ILE A 48 -1.22 4.60 -8.80
C ILE A 48 -0.99 4.38 -10.29
N ASN A 49 -1.97 3.79 -10.98
CA ASN A 49 -1.90 3.52 -12.41
C ASN A 49 -2.62 4.64 -13.16
N LEU A 50 -1.89 5.72 -13.40
CA LEU A 50 -2.40 6.94 -14.07
C LEU A 50 -2.96 6.71 -15.48
N ILE A 51 -2.76 5.55 -16.12
CA ILE A 51 -3.27 5.28 -17.47
C ILE A 51 -4.64 4.59 -17.42
N ASP A 52 -4.86 3.69 -16.45
CA ASP A 52 -6.11 2.94 -16.30
C ASP A 52 -7.12 3.67 -15.38
N ASP A 53 -6.62 4.47 -14.44
CA ASP A 53 -7.45 5.14 -13.44
C ASP A 53 -8.07 6.47 -13.95
N MET A 54 -7.86 6.83 -15.22
CA MET A 54 -8.37 8.09 -15.83
C MET A 54 -9.75 7.96 -16.49
N GLU A 55 -10.31 6.76 -16.60
CA GLU A 55 -11.64 6.54 -17.21
C GLU A 55 -12.82 6.83 -16.24
N GLY A 56 -12.59 7.43 -15.07
CA GLY A 56 -13.62 7.65 -14.05
C GLY A 56 -13.35 8.78 -13.05
N GLU A 57 -13.60 8.52 -11.76
CA GLU A 57 -13.37 9.44 -10.65
C GLU A 57 -11.92 9.94 -10.60
N ASN A 58 -11.68 11.11 -9.99
CA ASN A 58 -10.32 11.63 -9.85
C ASN A 58 -9.48 10.62 -9.03
N PRO A 59 -8.47 9.98 -9.63
CA PRO A 59 -7.77 8.85 -9.01
C PRO A 59 -6.99 9.28 -7.77
N ILE A 60 -6.59 10.56 -7.70
CA ILE A 60 -5.97 11.16 -6.51
C ILE A 60 -6.99 11.23 -5.36
N SER A 61 -8.27 11.52 -5.63
CA SER A 61 -9.30 11.58 -4.59
C SER A 61 -9.56 10.19 -3.98
N THR A 62 -9.78 9.17 -4.82
CA THR A 62 -9.98 7.79 -4.36
C THR A 62 -8.77 7.30 -3.56
N LYS A 63 -7.56 7.64 -4.02
CA LYS A 63 -6.33 7.33 -3.31
C LYS A 63 -6.22 8.09 -1.98
N SER A 64 -6.64 9.35 -1.94
CA SER A 64 -6.69 10.14 -0.70
C SER A 64 -7.59 9.48 0.36
N ASP A 65 -8.78 9.03 -0.03
CA ASP A 65 -9.71 8.34 0.86
C ASP A 65 -9.12 7.02 1.40
N PHE A 66 -8.41 6.27 0.55
CA PHE A 66 -7.69 5.08 0.96
C PHE A 66 -6.57 5.39 1.97
N ILE A 67 -5.77 6.43 1.73
CA ILE A 67 -4.70 6.84 2.64
C ILE A 67 -5.24 7.36 3.98
N ILE A 68 -6.37 8.06 3.98
CA ILE A 68 -7.06 8.45 5.21
C ILE A 68 -7.47 7.21 6.01
N SER A 69 -8.08 6.22 5.34
CA SER A 69 -8.48 4.95 5.96
C SER A 69 -7.29 4.18 6.53
N LEU A 70 -6.16 4.16 5.81
CA LEU A 70 -4.90 3.58 6.29
C LEU A 70 -4.40 4.28 7.56
N CYS A 71 -4.36 5.62 7.56
CA CYS A 71 -3.94 6.41 8.72
C CYS A 71 -4.86 6.21 9.93
N GLU A 72 -6.17 6.03 9.73
CA GLU A 72 -7.11 5.68 10.82
C GLU A 72 -6.74 4.35 11.48
N LEU A 73 -6.43 3.33 10.68
CA LEU A 73 -6.04 2.01 11.18
C LEU A 73 -4.70 2.07 11.93
N VAL A 74 -3.74 2.84 11.41
CA VAL A 74 -2.39 3.01 11.98
C VAL A 74 -2.44 3.73 13.33
N VAL A 75 -3.21 4.81 13.44
CA VAL A 75 -3.32 5.59 14.67
C VAL A 75 -3.99 4.77 15.78
N ALA A 76 -4.87 3.81 15.44
CA ALA A 76 -5.50 2.85 16.35
C ALA A 76 -6.10 3.51 17.62
N ASP A 77 -6.56 4.76 17.51
CA ASP A 77 -7.09 5.53 18.62
C ASP A 77 -8.59 5.29 18.78
N LYS A 78 -9.07 5.30 20.02
CA LYS A 78 -10.48 5.07 20.37
C LYS A 78 -11.44 6.01 19.64
N TYR A 79 -10.99 7.21 19.30
CA TYR A 79 -11.80 8.24 18.64
C TYR A 79 -11.47 8.41 17.15
N GLY A 80 -10.49 7.65 16.63
CA GLY A 80 -10.03 7.73 15.25
C GLY A 80 -9.38 9.08 14.89
N LEU A 81 -9.40 9.39 13.59
CA LEU A 81 -8.95 10.67 13.05
C LEU A 81 -10.05 11.74 13.17
N THR A 82 -9.66 12.92 13.64
CA THR A 82 -10.47 14.13 13.64
C THR A 82 -10.71 14.65 12.22
N SER A 83 -11.74 15.47 12.03
CA SER A 83 -12.01 16.11 10.74
C SER A 83 -10.84 16.98 10.25
N GLU A 84 -10.11 17.61 11.17
CA GLU A 84 -8.91 18.40 10.85
C GLU A 84 -7.76 17.50 10.36
N GLU A 85 -7.50 16.38 11.04
CA GLU A 85 -6.50 15.40 10.61
C GLU A 85 -6.84 14.81 9.23
N ARG A 86 -8.10 14.44 8.99
CA ARG A 86 -8.55 13.93 7.68
C ARG A 86 -8.31 14.96 6.56
N SER A 87 -8.68 16.21 6.79
CA SER A 87 -8.48 17.29 5.82
C SER A 87 -7.00 17.59 5.59
N ALA A 88 -6.18 17.55 6.64
CA ALA A 88 -4.74 17.76 6.52
C ALA A 88 -4.03 16.61 5.80
N ILE A 89 -4.44 15.35 6.01
CA ILE A 89 -3.96 14.20 5.24
C ILE A 89 -4.32 14.34 3.76
N ASP A 90 -5.58 14.67 3.43
CA ASP A 90 -6.00 14.89 2.04
C ASP A 90 -5.15 15.96 1.35
N LYS A 91 -4.91 17.07 2.05
CA LYS A 91 -4.04 18.15 1.58
C LYS A 91 -2.62 17.67 1.28
N CYS A 92 -2.02 16.88 2.18
CA CYS A 92 -0.67 16.34 2.00
C CYS A 92 -0.61 15.34 0.84
N THR A 93 -1.58 14.43 0.75
CA THR A 93 -1.67 13.43 -0.33
C THR A 93 -1.80 14.11 -1.69
N ARG A 94 -2.67 15.11 -1.83
CA ARG A 94 -2.83 15.87 -3.08
C ARG A 94 -1.57 16.63 -3.45
N ARG A 95 -0.90 17.28 -2.49
CA ARG A 95 0.35 17.98 -2.73
C ARG A 95 1.41 17.02 -3.26
N LEU A 96 1.56 15.88 -2.60
CA LEU A 96 2.52 14.84 -2.96
C LEU A 96 2.30 14.32 -4.39
N TYR A 97 1.06 14.02 -4.77
CA TYR A 97 0.75 13.59 -6.14
C TYR A 97 0.88 14.70 -7.17
N ASN A 98 0.48 15.93 -6.85
CA ASN A 98 0.66 17.06 -7.76
C ASN A 98 2.14 17.30 -8.06
N ASP A 99 2.99 17.26 -7.04
CA ASP A 99 4.44 17.40 -7.20
C ASP A 99 5.00 16.25 -8.05
N TYR A 100 4.56 15.01 -7.84
CA TYR A 100 4.96 13.87 -8.68
C TYR A 100 4.55 14.05 -10.15
N LEU A 101 3.30 14.45 -10.41
CA LEU A 101 2.78 14.67 -11.76
C LEU A 101 3.47 15.82 -12.50
N MET A 102 3.91 16.85 -11.76
CA MET A 102 4.63 17.99 -12.33
C MET A 102 6.12 17.70 -12.59
N ASN A 103 6.70 16.70 -11.93
CA ASN A 103 8.14 16.41 -11.96
C ASN A 103 8.48 15.11 -12.71
N ASN A 104 8.00 14.97 -13.95
CA ASN A 104 8.24 13.81 -14.83
C ASN A 104 7.89 12.47 -14.14
N PRO A 105 6.59 12.09 -14.09
CA PRO A 105 6.15 10.90 -13.39
C PRO A 105 6.70 9.63 -14.04
N THR A 106 7.37 8.80 -13.24
CA THR A 106 7.93 7.49 -13.59
C THR A 106 7.74 6.51 -12.44
N LYS A 107 7.87 5.20 -12.71
CA LYS A 107 7.86 4.20 -11.64
C LYS A 107 8.97 4.44 -10.60
N ASP A 108 10.11 5.00 -11.02
CA ASP A 108 11.28 5.23 -10.17
C ASP A 108 11.14 6.43 -9.23
N ASN A 109 10.20 7.36 -9.47
CA ASN A 109 9.93 8.49 -8.58
C ASN A 109 8.51 8.48 -8.00
N MET A 110 7.81 7.34 -8.08
CA MET A 110 6.50 7.14 -7.43
C MET A 110 6.58 7.51 -5.94
N PRO A 111 5.63 8.30 -5.40
CA PRO A 111 5.60 8.66 -3.99
C PRO A 111 5.43 7.45 -3.08
N THR A 112 6.07 7.47 -1.92
CA THR A 112 6.04 6.39 -0.92
C THR A 112 5.44 6.87 0.39
N LEU A 113 5.11 5.94 1.31
CA LEU A 113 4.64 6.31 2.65
C LEU A 113 5.67 7.16 3.40
N ALA A 114 6.97 7.02 3.08
CA ALA A 114 8.01 7.87 3.64
C ALA A 114 7.88 9.32 3.18
N ASP A 115 7.58 9.54 1.90
CA ASP A 115 7.37 10.87 1.35
C ASP A 115 6.12 11.52 1.95
N LEU A 116 5.03 10.75 2.08
CA LEU A 116 3.81 11.22 2.75
C LEU A 116 4.06 11.57 4.22
N ASN A 117 4.76 10.72 4.95
CA ASN A 117 5.05 10.96 6.37
C ASN A 117 5.93 12.21 6.56
N LYS A 118 6.81 12.50 5.59
CA LYS A 118 7.60 13.73 5.55
C LYS A 118 6.71 14.95 5.31
N GLU A 119 5.72 14.89 4.42
CA GLU A 119 4.75 15.97 4.21
C GLU A 119 3.97 16.33 5.48
N PHE A 120 3.75 15.38 6.39
CA PHE A 120 3.09 15.66 7.68
C PHE A 120 3.90 16.58 8.61
N THR A 121 5.19 16.79 8.32
CA THR A 121 6.05 17.75 9.05
C THR A 121 5.98 19.17 8.48
N ALA A 122 5.23 19.40 7.40
CA ALA A 122 5.13 20.72 6.80
C ALA A 122 4.52 21.74 7.78
N PRO A 123 5.03 22.99 7.83
CA PRO A 123 4.64 23.97 8.85
C PRO A 123 3.13 24.26 8.93
N ASP A 124 2.41 24.09 7.82
CA ASP A 124 0.99 24.35 7.70
C ASP A 124 0.08 23.22 8.21
N VAL A 125 0.65 22.04 8.52
CA VAL A 125 -0.11 20.85 8.97
C VAL A 125 0.48 20.17 10.21
N ILE A 126 1.75 20.41 10.55
CA ILE A 126 2.47 19.70 11.62
C ILE A 126 1.76 19.72 12.97
N ASN A 127 1.13 20.84 13.33
CA ASN A 127 0.39 20.96 14.59
C ASN A 127 -0.84 20.04 14.65
N VAL A 128 -1.45 19.76 13.49
CA VAL A 128 -2.62 18.88 13.34
C VAL A 128 -2.19 17.42 13.19
N LEU A 129 -1.09 17.17 12.46
CA LEU A 129 -0.69 15.83 12.06
C LEU A 129 0.41 15.20 12.93
N SER A 130 0.93 15.88 13.95
CA SER A 130 2.00 15.36 14.81
C SER A 130 1.72 13.95 15.37
N ARG A 131 0.50 13.68 15.84
CA ARG A 131 0.09 12.35 16.31
C ARG A 131 0.10 11.31 15.19
N VAL A 132 -0.43 11.66 14.03
CA VAL A 132 -0.50 10.77 12.85
C VAL A 132 0.91 10.46 12.36
N HIS A 133 1.77 11.48 12.24
CA HIS A 133 3.18 11.37 11.88
C HIS A 133 3.93 10.37 12.77
N ASN A 134 3.84 10.55 14.10
CA ASN A 134 4.50 9.67 15.05
C ASN A 134 3.98 8.23 14.98
N SER A 135 2.67 8.05 14.75
CA SER A 135 2.07 6.72 14.62
C SER A 135 2.52 6.02 13.34
N LEU A 136 2.66 6.77 12.25
CA LEU A 136 3.08 6.26 10.95
C LEU A 136 4.60 5.97 10.90
N GLU A 137 5.42 6.63 11.73
CA GLU A 137 6.88 6.47 11.77
C GLU A 137 7.32 5.00 11.92
N MET A 138 6.64 4.21 12.77
CA MET A 138 6.92 2.77 12.95
C MET A 138 6.82 1.96 11.64
N TYR A 139 5.95 2.39 10.73
CA TYR A 139 5.67 1.77 9.44
C TYR A 139 6.46 2.38 8.28
N VAL A 140 7.27 3.41 8.57
CA VAL A 140 8.04 4.17 7.58
C VAL A 140 9.55 3.96 7.78
N THR A 141 10.05 4.32 8.96
CA THR A 141 11.47 4.20 9.33
C THR A 141 11.70 3.13 10.39
N GLY A 142 10.63 2.67 11.05
CA GLY A 142 10.69 1.69 12.13
C GLY A 142 10.72 0.23 11.67
N SER A 143 10.40 -0.66 12.62
CA SER A 143 10.50 -2.11 12.49
C SER A 143 9.48 -2.74 11.52
N HIS A 144 8.53 -1.97 10.98
CA HIS A 144 7.45 -2.44 10.12
C HIS A 144 7.39 -1.72 8.77
N ASN A 145 8.54 -1.30 8.24
CA ASN A 145 8.70 -0.53 7.00
C ASN A 145 8.39 -1.29 5.69
N VAL A 146 7.57 -2.34 5.72
CA VAL A 146 7.25 -3.20 4.55
C VAL A 146 6.66 -2.39 3.39
N PHE A 147 5.90 -1.34 3.70
CA PHE A 147 5.15 -0.50 2.76
C PHE A 147 5.86 0.81 2.39
N SER A 148 7.10 1.01 2.85
CA SER A 148 7.85 2.26 2.64
C SER A 148 8.65 2.28 1.35
N TYR A 149 8.67 1.17 0.62
CA TYR A 149 9.41 1.00 -0.61
C TYR A 149 8.47 1.08 -1.81
N ARG A 150 9.03 1.37 -2.98
CA ARG A 150 8.28 1.30 -4.24
C ARG A 150 7.94 -0.14 -4.58
N THR A 151 6.82 -0.33 -5.26
CA THR A 151 6.40 -1.65 -5.72
C THR A 151 7.46 -2.24 -6.63
N ASN A 152 7.92 -3.46 -6.33
CA ASN A 152 8.96 -4.16 -7.10
C ASN A 152 8.55 -5.60 -7.47
N ILE A 153 7.25 -5.88 -7.42
CA ILE A 153 6.68 -7.17 -7.74
C ILE A 153 6.18 -7.13 -9.18
N ASP A 154 6.57 -8.11 -9.98
CA ASP A 154 5.92 -8.42 -11.25
C ASP A 154 4.78 -9.41 -10.97
N ILE A 155 3.58 -9.17 -11.51
CA ILE A 155 2.41 -10.04 -11.36
C ILE A 155 1.98 -10.63 -12.71
N SER A 156 2.90 -10.72 -13.67
CA SER A 156 2.65 -11.26 -15.02
C SER A 156 2.33 -12.75 -15.06
N ASN A 157 2.60 -13.51 -13.98
CA ASN A 157 2.22 -14.91 -13.90
C ASN A 157 0.70 -15.04 -13.74
N ARG A 158 0.10 -15.99 -14.46
CA ARG A 158 -1.33 -16.28 -14.41
C ARG A 158 -1.81 -16.76 -13.02
N LEU A 159 -0.95 -17.45 -12.27
CA LEU A 159 -1.26 -17.93 -10.92
C LEU A 159 -0.32 -17.24 -9.93
N VAL A 160 -0.83 -16.27 -9.16
CA VAL A 160 -0.05 -15.52 -8.17
C VAL A 160 -0.63 -15.74 -6.77
N CYS A 161 0.24 -16.03 -5.81
CA CYS A 161 -0.09 -16.16 -4.40
C CYS A 161 0.66 -15.11 -3.58
N PHE A 162 -0.07 -14.22 -2.94
CA PHE A 162 0.46 -13.26 -1.97
C PHE A 162 0.51 -13.91 -0.58
N ASP A 163 1.67 -14.41 -0.19
CA ASP A 163 1.91 -14.92 1.16
C ASP A 163 2.15 -13.74 2.12
N ILE A 164 1.14 -13.47 2.94
CA ILE A 164 1.18 -12.41 3.96
C ILE A 164 1.29 -13.00 5.37
N LYS A 165 1.66 -14.26 5.52
CA LYS A 165 1.71 -14.96 6.81
C LYS A 165 2.62 -14.27 7.83
N GLU A 166 3.78 -13.81 7.36
CA GLU A 166 4.78 -13.11 8.16
C GLU A 166 4.55 -11.59 8.23
N LEU A 167 3.45 -11.10 7.65
CA LEU A 167 3.03 -9.73 7.83
C LEU A 167 2.62 -9.54 9.31
N GLY A 168 3.10 -8.48 9.95
CA GLY A 168 2.79 -8.21 11.36
C GLY A 168 1.28 -8.16 11.60
N SER A 169 0.81 -8.60 12.77
CA SER A 169 -0.62 -8.74 13.07
C SER A 169 -1.44 -7.45 12.93
N GLN A 170 -0.82 -6.28 13.09
CA GLN A 170 -1.44 -4.98 12.83
C GLN A 170 -1.59 -4.71 11.32
N LEU A 171 -0.59 -5.10 10.53
CA LEU A 171 -0.59 -4.95 9.07
C LEU A 171 -1.52 -5.95 8.38
N LYS A 172 -1.70 -7.15 8.93
CA LYS A 172 -2.72 -8.10 8.45
C LYS A 172 -4.15 -7.57 8.51
N LYS A 173 -4.44 -6.55 9.33
CA LYS A 173 -5.77 -5.91 9.36
C LYS A 173 -5.99 -4.94 8.19
N ILE A 174 -4.93 -4.58 7.49
CA ILE A 174 -4.93 -3.63 6.38
C ILE A 174 -4.96 -4.37 5.03
N ALA A 175 -4.42 -5.60 4.99
CA ALA A 175 -4.31 -6.45 3.81
C ALA A 175 -5.57 -7.30 3.54
#